data_AF-A0A662MFI4-F1
#
_entry.id   AF-A0A662MFI4-F1
#
_cell.length_a   1.000
_cell.length_b   1.000
_cell.length_c   1.000
_cell.angle_alpha   90.00
_cell.angle_beta   90.00
_cell.angle_gamma   90.00
#
_symmetry.space_group_name_H-M   'P 1'
#
loop_
_entity.id
_entity.type
_entity.pdbx_description
1 polymer ?
#
loop_
_entity_poly.entity_id
_entity_poly.type
_entity_poly.pdbx_seq_one_letter_code
_entity_poly.pdbx_strand_id
1 'polypeptide(L)'
;MESENKVPKTKVFAVRTYTRREYDVAKGILNRILSARESIKKIVSSQVLDDIIRDLEEVISEIKSVKLEGKGSVLEKILSRRLQNLVLSLERIVEDLKNISTRFKDLNDKIVKYSSENLIKVSYDPIPGDLWEKIADEFRIIGSNLQTHTETLAELIENVKTVFESVATREIEEKLKNIVNRLSGFTSNVTSINYPKIYSILVHEERPGYILVEAQSYTDVEKAVYGLRYAKLPRSQSTTAEEMMKIFKRKPKAEMIQVGAIVEIIRGPLVGLKGRVTRVDPKKREVTIEILDSNYPLPFTIKSYYVRVIDQTRTEER
;
A
#
# COMPACT_ATOMS: atom_id res chain seq x y z
N MET A 1 -21.17 3.63 25.22
CA MET A 1 -19.71 3.79 25.19
C MET A 1 -19.36 4.24 23.79
N GLU A 2 -19.19 5.54 23.59
CA GLU A 2 -18.70 6.09 22.33
C GLU A 2 -17.34 5.47 22.04
N SER A 3 -17.26 4.67 20.98
CA SER A 3 -15.98 4.26 20.43
C SER A 3 -15.29 5.52 19.96
N GLU A 4 -14.29 5.98 20.72
CA GLU A 4 -13.34 6.98 20.24
C GLU A 4 -12.85 6.52 18.86
N ASN A 5 -13.35 7.17 17.81
CA ASN A 5 -12.78 7.11 16.47
C ASN A 5 -11.38 7.73 16.60
N LYS A 6 -10.40 6.92 17.03
CA LYS A 6 -8.99 7.28 16.91
C LYS A 6 -8.74 7.48 15.43
N VAL A 7 -8.78 8.73 14.99
CA VAL A 7 -8.26 9.13 13.68
C VAL A 7 -6.85 8.55 13.63
N PRO A 8 -6.55 7.62 12.70
CA PRO A 8 -5.23 7.03 12.61
C PRO A 8 -4.21 8.17 12.52
N LYS A 9 -3.06 8.03 13.20
CA LYS A 9 -1.94 8.99 13.11
C LYS A 9 -1.31 8.87 11.73
N THR A 10 -2.01 9.33 10.70
CA THR A 10 -1.55 9.34 9.32
C THR A 10 -0.50 10.42 9.12
N LYS A 11 0.33 10.24 8.09
CA LYS A 11 1.34 11.22 7.71
C LYS A 11 1.14 11.60 6.25
N VAL A 12 1.43 12.85 5.92
CA VAL A 12 1.37 13.32 4.53
C VAL A 12 2.79 13.38 3.96
N PHE A 13 2.96 12.77 2.80
CA PHE A 13 4.21 12.71 2.06
C PHE A 13 4.07 13.42 0.71
N ALA A 14 5.05 14.23 0.37
CA ALA A 14 5.13 14.85 -0.95
C ALA A 14 5.93 13.97 -1.91
N VAL A 15 5.24 13.29 -2.82
CA VAL A 15 5.86 12.47 -3.87
C VAL A 15 6.16 13.37 -5.07
N ARG A 16 7.42 13.42 -5.47
CA ARG A 16 7.83 14.21 -6.63
C ARG A 16 7.42 13.49 -7.92
N THR A 17 6.86 14.22 -8.86
CA THR A 17 6.45 13.72 -10.17
C THR A 17 7.15 14.48 -11.29
N TYR A 18 7.07 13.93 -12.50
CA TYR A 18 7.37 14.71 -13.71
C TYR A 18 6.22 15.70 -13.92
N THR A 19 6.56 16.94 -14.27
CA THR A 19 5.58 18.02 -14.49
C THR A 19 4.48 17.57 -15.46
N ARG A 20 3.21 17.77 -15.09
CA ARG A 20 2.01 17.36 -15.86
C ARG A 20 1.77 15.85 -15.96
N ARG A 21 2.45 15.03 -15.15
CA ARG A 21 2.22 13.56 -15.05
C ARG A 21 1.66 13.15 -13.69
N GLU A 22 1.16 14.09 -12.90
CA GLU A 22 0.66 13.88 -11.53
C GLU A 22 -0.52 12.88 -11.52
N TYR A 23 -1.46 13.04 -12.43
CA TYR A 23 -2.60 12.13 -12.59
C TYR A 23 -2.18 10.71 -12.97
N ASP A 24 -1.15 10.54 -13.80
CA ASP A 24 -0.65 9.21 -14.16
C ASP A 24 -0.05 8.49 -12.95
N VAL A 25 0.67 9.23 -12.09
CA VAL A 25 1.23 8.67 -10.85
C VAL A 25 0.11 8.33 -9.87
N ALA A 26 -0.86 9.23 -9.66
CA ALA A 26 -2.00 9.00 -8.78
C ALA A 26 -2.83 7.78 -9.24
N LYS A 27 -3.11 7.67 -10.54
CA LYS A 27 -3.79 6.52 -11.14
C LYS A 27 -2.98 5.22 -10.99
N GLY A 28 -1.65 5.30 -11.13
CA GLY A 28 -0.76 4.16 -10.91
C GLY A 28 -0.83 3.63 -9.48
N ILE A 29 -0.83 4.52 -8.48
CA ILE A 29 -1.00 4.14 -7.07
C ILE A 29 -2.38 3.51 -6.86
N LEU A 30 -3.45 4.14 -7.37
CA LEU A 30 -4.81 3.63 -7.24
C LEU A 30 -4.94 2.21 -7.84
N ASN A 31 -4.45 2.01 -9.06
CA ASN A 31 -4.48 0.70 -9.72
C ASN A 31 -3.75 -0.38 -8.91
N ARG A 32 -2.65 -0.03 -8.24
CA ARG A 32 -1.93 -0.96 -7.37
C ARG A 32 -2.75 -1.39 -6.16
N ILE A 33 -3.43 -0.44 -5.51
CA ILE A 33 -4.33 -0.73 -4.39
C ILE A 33 -5.48 -1.63 -4.87
N LEU A 34 -6.12 -1.29 -5.99
CA LEU A 34 -7.22 -2.07 -6.55
C LEU A 34 -6.77 -3.49 -6.94
N SER A 35 -5.59 -3.62 -7.57
CA SER A 35 -5.03 -4.92 -7.91
C SER A 35 -4.72 -5.77 -6.67
N ALA A 36 -4.19 -5.17 -5.61
CA ALA A 36 -3.94 -5.89 -4.36
C ALA A 36 -5.24 -6.37 -3.72
N ARG A 37 -6.29 -5.54 -3.71
CA ARG A 37 -7.64 -5.93 -3.24
C ARG A 37 -8.17 -7.12 -4.02
N GLU A 38 -8.07 -7.08 -5.35
CA GLU A 38 -8.55 -8.14 -6.21
C GLU A 38 -7.79 -9.46 -5.99
N SER A 39 -6.47 -9.40 -5.80
CA SER A 39 -5.67 -10.58 -5.46
C SER A 39 -6.08 -11.16 -4.10
N ILE A 40 -6.31 -10.31 -3.08
CA ILE A 40 -6.80 -10.77 -1.77
C ILE A 40 -8.16 -11.46 -1.94
N LYS A 41 -9.11 -10.84 -2.64
CA LYS A 41 -10.45 -11.42 -2.94
C LYS A 41 -10.34 -12.81 -3.55
N LYS A 42 -9.50 -12.98 -4.56
CA LYS A 42 -9.28 -14.26 -5.24
C LYS A 42 -8.69 -15.33 -4.31
N ILE A 43 -7.78 -14.95 -3.42
CA ILE A 43 -7.16 -15.89 -2.50
C ILE A 43 -8.14 -16.33 -1.40
N VAL A 44 -8.86 -15.39 -0.78
CA VAL A 44 -9.78 -15.72 0.31
C VAL A 44 -11.01 -16.51 -0.16
N SER A 45 -11.36 -16.43 -1.44
CA SER A 45 -12.43 -17.21 -2.06
C SER A 45 -11.97 -18.55 -2.66
N SER A 46 -10.67 -18.84 -2.61
CA SER A 46 -10.09 -20.05 -3.20
C SER A 46 -10.32 -21.29 -2.33
N GLN A 47 -10.54 -22.44 -2.98
CA GLN A 47 -10.61 -23.76 -2.31
C GLN A 47 -9.23 -24.41 -2.09
N VAL A 48 -8.16 -23.80 -2.60
CA VAL A 48 -6.81 -24.42 -2.60
C VAL A 48 -6.35 -24.87 -1.21
N LEU A 49 -6.57 -24.06 -0.17
CA LEU A 49 -6.17 -24.42 1.18
C LEU A 49 -7.01 -25.56 1.75
N ASP A 50 -8.32 -25.57 1.49
CA ASP A 50 -9.22 -26.64 1.93
C ASP A 50 -8.87 -27.98 1.25
N ASP A 51 -8.47 -27.95 -0.02
CA ASP A 51 -7.99 -29.14 -0.74
C ASP A 51 -6.65 -29.65 -0.17
N ILE A 52 -5.70 -28.76 0.12
CA ILE A 52 -4.43 -29.12 0.76
C ILE A 52 -4.65 -29.78 2.13
N ILE A 53 -5.60 -29.26 2.92
CA ILE A 53 -5.97 -29.82 4.21
C ILE A 53 -6.52 -31.24 4.04
N ARG A 54 -7.43 -31.46 3.08
CA ARG A 54 -8.00 -32.79 2.80
C ARG A 54 -6.91 -33.79 2.40
N ASP A 55 -6.01 -33.40 1.52
CA ASP A 55 -4.91 -34.27 1.07
C ASP A 55 -3.96 -34.64 2.23
N LEU A 56 -3.71 -33.71 3.16
CA LEU A 56 -2.94 -34.01 4.37
C LEU A 56 -3.66 -35.00 5.29
N GLU A 57 -4.98 -34.90 5.45
CA GLU A 57 -5.78 -35.83 6.24
C GLU A 57 -5.79 -37.25 5.65
N GLU A 58 -5.85 -37.35 4.32
CA GLU A 58 -5.72 -38.61 3.59
C GLU A 58 -4.35 -39.25 3.84
N VAL A 59 -3.27 -38.48 3.70
CA VAL A 59 -1.91 -38.96 3.97
C VAL A 59 -1.72 -39.38 5.43
N ILE A 60 -2.25 -38.63 6.39
CA ILE A 60 -2.22 -39.01 7.81
C ILE A 60 -2.91 -40.37 8.01
N SER A 61 -4.05 -40.58 7.35
CA SER A 61 -4.79 -41.84 7.42
C SER A 61 -4.01 -43.00 6.81
N GLU A 62 -3.33 -42.77 5.67
CA GLU A 62 -2.41 -43.74 5.06
C GLU A 62 -1.27 -44.11 6.01
N ILE A 63 -0.59 -43.12 6.63
CA ILE A 63 0.51 -43.35 7.57
C ILE A 63 0.03 -44.18 8.79
N LYS A 64 -1.15 -43.90 9.32
CA LYS A 64 -1.74 -44.66 10.44
C LYS A 64 -2.02 -46.13 10.08
N SER A 65 -2.27 -46.43 8.81
CA SER A 65 -2.58 -47.78 8.33
C SER A 65 -1.35 -48.65 8.05
N VAL A 66 -0.15 -48.06 8.07
CA VAL A 66 1.11 -48.77 7.79
C VAL A 66 1.34 -49.87 8.82
N LYS A 67 1.36 -51.12 8.35
CA LYS A 67 1.71 -52.29 9.17
C LYS A 67 3.20 -52.59 9.02
N LEU A 68 3.92 -52.62 10.14
CA LEU A 68 5.31 -53.08 10.15
C LEU A 68 5.31 -54.60 10.37
N GLU A 69 5.76 -55.37 9.36
CA GLU A 69 5.84 -56.83 9.48
C GLU A 69 7.17 -57.23 10.15
N GLY A 70 7.16 -57.52 11.47
CA GLY A 70 8.41 -57.91 12.13
C GLY A 70 8.43 -58.15 13.64
N LYS A 71 7.50 -58.92 14.21
CA LYS A 71 7.52 -59.49 15.58
C LYS A 71 8.39 -58.73 16.62
N GLY A 72 8.09 -57.47 16.91
CA GLY A 72 8.56 -56.78 18.12
C GLY A 72 10.06 -56.46 18.16
N SER A 73 10.73 -56.37 17.01
CA SER A 73 12.14 -55.97 16.96
C SER A 73 12.37 -54.55 17.51
N VAL A 74 13.58 -54.28 18.02
CA VAL A 74 13.94 -52.92 18.50
C VAL A 74 13.77 -51.87 17.40
N LEU A 75 14.06 -52.24 16.16
CA LEU A 75 13.88 -51.38 14.97
C LEU A 75 12.40 -51.06 14.72
N GLU A 76 11.51 -52.04 14.83
CA GLU A 76 10.07 -51.83 14.67
C GLU A 76 9.52 -50.83 15.70
N LYS A 77 9.95 -50.95 16.97
CA LYS A 77 9.56 -50.00 18.03
C LYS A 77 10.04 -48.58 17.74
N ILE A 78 11.25 -48.43 17.21
CA ILE A 78 11.81 -47.12 16.83
C ILE A 78 11.04 -46.53 15.65
N LEU A 79 10.77 -47.32 14.60
CA LEU A 79 10.04 -46.88 13.42
C LEU A 79 8.60 -46.50 13.77
N SER A 80 7.89 -47.33 14.53
CA SER A 80 6.54 -47.03 15.04
C SER A 80 6.50 -45.71 15.82
N ARG A 81 7.47 -45.47 16.70
CA ARG A 81 7.54 -44.21 17.48
C ARG A 81 7.79 -43.01 16.58
N ARG A 82 8.64 -43.14 15.55
CA ARG A 82 8.89 -42.07 14.59
C ARG A 82 7.65 -41.76 13.73
N LEU A 83 6.94 -42.79 13.26
CA LEU A 83 5.68 -42.61 12.52
C LEU A 83 4.59 -41.97 13.38
N GLN A 84 4.47 -42.37 14.64
CA GLN A 84 3.54 -41.73 15.58
C GLN A 84 3.87 -40.25 15.80
N ASN A 85 5.14 -39.92 16.00
CA ASN A 85 5.55 -38.52 16.14
C ASN A 85 5.25 -37.71 14.86
N LEU A 86 5.50 -38.27 13.68
CA LEU A 86 5.16 -37.64 12.40
C LEU A 86 3.66 -37.36 12.30
N VAL A 87 2.81 -38.35 12.61
CA VAL A 87 1.35 -38.18 12.61
C VAL A 87 0.93 -37.05 13.55
N LEU A 88 1.43 -37.02 14.78
CA LEU A 88 1.10 -35.95 15.74
C LEU A 88 1.52 -34.56 15.23
N SER A 89 2.68 -34.46 14.59
CA SER A 89 3.13 -33.20 13.98
C SER A 89 2.26 -32.78 12.80
N LEU A 90 1.88 -33.71 11.92
CA LEU A 90 1.00 -33.44 10.79
C LEU A 90 -0.41 -33.05 11.23
N GLU A 91 -0.98 -33.73 12.23
CA GLU A 91 -2.29 -33.38 12.81
C GLU A 91 -2.31 -31.96 13.39
N ARG A 92 -1.23 -31.57 14.08
CA ARG A 92 -1.09 -30.19 14.58
C ARG A 92 -1.06 -29.17 13.43
N ILE A 93 -0.29 -29.44 12.37
CA ILE A 93 -0.24 -28.56 11.19
C ILE A 93 -1.61 -28.47 10.52
N VAL A 94 -2.32 -29.59 10.35
CA VAL A 94 -3.68 -29.61 9.79
C VAL A 94 -4.63 -28.74 10.60
N GLU A 95 -4.59 -28.83 11.94
CA GLU A 95 -5.43 -28.00 12.80
C GLU A 95 -5.11 -26.50 12.66
N ASP A 96 -3.82 -26.15 12.61
CA ASP A 96 -3.39 -24.77 12.38
C ASP A 96 -3.84 -24.26 11.00
N LEU A 97 -3.78 -25.09 9.96
CA LEU A 97 -4.26 -24.76 8.61
C LEU A 97 -5.79 -24.60 8.56
N LYS A 98 -6.56 -25.41 9.31
CA LYS A 98 -8.02 -25.25 9.46
C LYS A 98 -8.38 -23.92 10.12
N ASN A 99 -7.63 -23.55 11.15
CA ASN A 99 -7.78 -22.24 11.81
C ASN A 99 -7.50 -21.10 10.82
N ILE A 100 -6.47 -21.25 9.98
CA ILE A 100 -6.18 -20.28 8.90
C ILE A 100 -7.31 -20.23 7.86
N SER A 101 -7.82 -21.37 7.40
CA SER A 101 -8.95 -21.44 6.45
C SER A 101 -10.19 -20.74 7.01
N THR A 102 -10.50 -20.94 8.29
CA THR A 102 -11.62 -20.28 8.97
C THR A 102 -11.45 -18.75 8.98
N ARG A 103 -10.23 -18.27 9.24
CA ARG A 103 -9.93 -16.82 9.17
C ARG A 103 -10.04 -16.26 7.76
N PHE A 104 -9.65 -17.01 6.73
CA PHE A 104 -9.89 -16.59 5.35
C PHE A 104 -11.38 -16.48 5.02
N LYS A 105 -12.22 -17.41 5.51
CA LYS A 105 -13.68 -17.35 5.34
C LYS A 105 -14.27 -16.12 6.02
N ASP A 106 -13.87 -15.83 7.25
CA ASP A 106 -14.28 -14.59 7.96
C ASP A 106 -13.84 -13.32 7.22
N LEU A 107 -12.61 -13.29 6.68
CA LEU A 107 -12.15 -12.20 5.82
C LEU A 107 -12.98 -12.05 4.55
N ASN A 108 -13.31 -13.16 3.89
CA ASN A 108 -14.16 -13.15 2.71
C ASN A 108 -15.56 -12.60 3.03
N ASP A 109 -16.17 -13.03 4.14
CA ASP A 109 -17.47 -12.56 4.57
C ASP A 109 -17.47 -11.06 4.89
N LYS A 110 -16.41 -10.56 5.56
CA LYS A 110 -16.20 -9.12 5.74
C LYS A 110 -16.14 -8.43 4.38
N ILE A 111 -15.28 -8.90 3.47
CA ILE A 111 -15.13 -8.31 2.15
C ILE A 111 -16.47 -8.26 1.41
N VAL A 112 -17.24 -9.35 1.38
CA VAL A 112 -18.55 -9.42 0.70
C VAL A 112 -19.54 -8.46 1.35
N LYS A 113 -19.61 -8.41 2.68
CA LYS A 113 -20.51 -7.52 3.43
C LYS A 113 -20.26 -6.03 3.17
N TYR A 114 -18.99 -5.65 2.98
CA TYR A 114 -18.58 -4.26 2.78
C TYR A 114 -18.32 -3.89 1.31
N SER A 115 -18.23 -4.86 0.41
CA SER A 115 -18.18 -4.63 -1.04
C SER A 115 -19.54 -4.09 -1.46
N SER A 116 -19.55 -2.88 -1.98
CA SER A 116 -20.68 -1.99 -2.28
C SER A 116 -21.70 -2.53 -3.31
N GLU A 117 -21.79 -3.84 -3.54
CA GLU A 117 -22.71 -4.42 -4.53
C GLU A 117 -24.18 -4.31 -4.12
N ASN A 118 -24.48 -4.02 -2.85
CA ASN A 118 -25.83 -3.71 -2.38
C ASN A 118 -26.11 -2.22 -2.12
N LEU A 119 -25.13 -1.32 -2.29
CA LEU A 119 -25.32 0.12 -2.06
C LEU A 119 -24.41 0.96 -2.98
N ILE A 120 -24.97 1.49 -4.08
CA ILE A 120 -24.92 2.91 -4.53
C ILE A 120 -24.78 3.11 -6.06
N LYS A 121 -25.73 3.87 -6.63
CA LYS A 121 -25.60 4.67 -7.86
C LYS A 121 -24.60 5.82 -7.61
N VAL A 122 -23.46 5.75 -8.31
CA VAL A 122 -22.44 6.81 -8.48
C VAL A 122 -21.80 7.32 -7.17
N SER A 123 -20.67 6.72 -6.81
CA SER A 123 -19.71 7.28 -5.85
C SER A 123 -18.32 7.15 -6.48
N TYR A 124 -17.57 8.25 -6.57
CA TYR A 124 -16.11 8.16 -6.68
C TYR A 124 -15.63 7.73 -5.29
N ASP A 125 -15.47 6.41 -5.12
CA ASP A 125 -15.25 5.73 -3.85
C ASP A 125 -14.30 6.49 -2.90
N PRO A 126 -14.79 7.01 -1.75
CA PRO A 126 -13.90 7.27 -0.64
C PRO A 126 -13.43 5.91 -0.07
N ILE A 127 -12.12 5.73 -0.01
CA ILE A 127 -11.44 4.59 0.62
C ILE A 127 -11.97 4.44 2.06
N PRO A 128 -12.60 3.31 2.47
CA PRO A 128 -12.77 3.02 3.88
C PRO A 128 -11.39 2.72 4.46
N GLY A 129 -10.76 3.77 5.00
CA GLY A 129 -9.39 3.82 5.52
C GLY A 129 -9.19 3.11 6.86
N ASP A 130 -9.94 2.05 7.12
CA ASP A 130 -9.79 1.21 8.30
C ASP A 130 -10.08 -0.26 7.98
N LEU A 131 -11.12 -0.54 7.20
CA LEU A 131 -11.52 -1.91 6.90
C LEU A 131 -10.50 -2.64 6.02
N TRP A 132 -10.16 -2.10 4.85
CA TRP A 132 -9.20 -2.76 3.96
C TRP A 132 -7.79 -2.80 4.56
N GLU A 133 -7.47 -1.86 5.44
CA GLU A 133 -6.25 -1.91 6.24
C GLU A 133 -6.27 -3.08 7.22
N LYS A 134 -7.35 -3.24 8.00
CA LYS A 134 -7.54 -4.38 8.92
C LYS A 134 -7.49 -5.71 8.17
N ILE A 135 -8.15 -5.79 7.02
CA ILE A 135 -8.11 -6.96 6.13
C ILE A 135 -6.69 -7.24 5.67
N ALA A 136 -5.95 -6.23 5.19
CA ALA A 136 -4.58 -6.42 4.73
C ALA A 136 -3.63 -6.83 5.86
N ASP A 137 -3.80 -6.27 7.06
CA ASP A 137 -3.02 -6.65 8.24
C ASP A 137 -3.30 -8.09 8.67
N GLU A 138 -4.58 -8.46 8.74
CA GLU A 138 -4.98 -9.83 9.06
C GLU A 138 -4.47 -10.82 8.01
N PHE A 139 -4.59 -10.47 6.73
CA PHE A 139 -4.08 -11.26 5.61
C PHE A 139 -2.56 -11.44 5.67
N ARG A 140 -1.81 -10.39 6.04
CA ARG A 140 -0.36 -10.46 6.25
C ARG A 140 0.01 -11.38 7.42
N ILE A 141 -0.73 -11.33 8.53
CA ILE A 141 -0.53 -12.24 9.67
C ILE A 141 -0.78 -13.68 9.22
N ILE A 142 -1.84 -13.93 8.47
CA ILE A 142 -2.13 -15.26 7.92
C ILE A 142 -0.98 -15.74 7.02
N GLY A 143 -0.47 -14.88 6.13
CA GLY A 143 0.66 -15.20 5.27
C GLY A 143 1.93 -15.59 6.05
N SER A 144 2.23 -14.86 7.13
CA SER A 144 3.36 -15.20 8.01
C SER A 144 3.18 -16.57 8.66
N ASN A 145 1.98 -16.88 9.16
CA ASN A 145 1.70 -18.19 9.77
C ASN A 145 1.83 -19.31 8.73
N LEU A 146 1.25 -19.13 7.54
CA LEU A 146 1.35 -20.09 6.43
C LEU A 146 2.80 -20.37 6.06
N GLN A 147 3.64 -19.32 6.02
CA GLN A 147 5.06 -19.48 5.75
C GLN A 147 5.75 -20.37 6.78
N THR A 148 5.54 -20.09 8.07
CA THR A 148 6.09 -20.93 9.15
C THR A 148 5.64 -22.39 9.06
N HIS A 149 4.35 -22.65 8.77
CA HIS A 149 3.85 -24.02 8.63
C HIS A 149 4.39 -24.71 7.36
N THR A 150 4.58 -23.97 6.27
CA THR A 150 5.19 -24.50 5.03
C THR A 150 6.62 -24.95 5.29
N GLU A 151 7.42 -24.10 5.96
CA GLU A 151 8.81 -24.39 6.34
C GLU A 151 8.88 -25.59 7.29
N THR A 152 8.02 -25.61 8.32
CA THR A 152 7.94 -26.73 9.28
C THR A 152 7.59 -28.05 8.59
N LEU A 153 6.63 -28.03 7.66
CA LEU A 153 6.21 -29.23 6.95
C LEU A 153 7.33 -29.77 6.03
N ALA A 154 8.05 -28.88 5.35
CA ALA A 154 9.21 -29.25 4.53
C ALA A 154 10.32 -29.90 5.38
N GLU A 155 10.64 -29.31 6.53
CA GLU A 155 11.63 -29.88 7.47
C GLU A 155 11.19 -31.25 8.02
N LEU A 156 9.91 -31.42 8.34
CA LEU A 156 9.38 -32.69 8.81
C LEU A 156 9.60 -33.80 7.79
N ILE A 157 9.30 -33.55 6.51
CA ILE A 157 9.47 -34.53 5.42
C ILE A 157 10.94 -34.95 5.28
N GLU A 158 11.87 -33.99 5.27
CA GLU A 158 13.31 -34.28 5.18
C GLU A 158 13.77 -35.16 6.37
N ASN A 159 13.29 -34.88 7.57
CA ASN A 159 13.64 -35.64 8.78
C ASN A 159 13.13 -37.09 8.77
N VAL A 160 12.04 -37.38 8.07
CA VAL A 160 11.45 -38.73 7.98
C VAL A 160 11.78 -39.48 6.69
N LYS A 161 12.57 -38.89 5.80
CA LYS A 161 12.99 -39.51 4.54
C LYS A 161 13.53 -40.93 4.70
N THR A 162 14.44 -41.12 5.67
CA THR A 162 15.02 -42.44 6.00
C THR A 162 13.98 -43.45 6.52
N VAL A 163 12.90 -42.98 7.13
CA VAL A 163 11.78 -43.83 7.58
C VAL A 163 10.95 -44.27 6.38
N PHE A 164 10.66 -43.38 5.44
CA PHE A 164 9.91 -43.76 4.23
C PHE A 164 10.69 -44.69 3.30
N GLU A 165 12.01 -44.51 3.20
CA GLU A 165 12.89 -45.43 2.46
C GLU A 165 12.93 -46.83 3.08
N SER A 166 12.83 -46.94 4.40
CA SER A 166 12.89 -48.23 5.12
C SER A 166 11.54 -48.97 5.19
N VAL A 167 10.42 -48.27 5.04
CA VAL A 167 9.06 -48.86 5.14
C VAL A 167 8.41 -49.06 3.76
N ALA A 168 9.15 -48.85 2.66
CA ALA A 168 8.68 -48.98 1.28
C ALA A 168 7.46 -48.09 0.93
N THR A 169 7.25 -47.00 1.67
CA THR A 169 6.13 -46.06 1.49
C THR A 169 6.54 -44.85 0.67
N ARG A 170 7.23 -45.09 -0.46
CA ARG A 170 7.70 -44.02 -1.37
C ARG A 170 6.53 -43.20 -1.94
N GLU A 171 5.36 -43.82 -2.08
CA GLU A 171 4.15 -43.14 -2.52
C GLU A 171 3.68 -42.06 -1.51
N ILE A 172 3.75 -42.33 -0.21
CA ILE A 172 3.39 -41.37 0.85
C ILE A 172 4.34 -40.17 0.83
N GLU A 173 5.64 -40.43 0.67
CA GLU A 173 6.65 -39.38 0.56
C GLU A 173 6.38 -38.46 -0.64
N GLU A 174 6.07 -39.01 -1.81
CA GLU A 174 5.77 -38.23 -3.01
C GLU A 174 4.46 -37.43 -2.86
N LYS A 175 3.42 -38.00 -2.23
CA LYS A 175 2.19 -37.26 -1.88
C LYS A 175 2.50 -36.07 -0.98
N LEU A 176 3.28 -36.27 0.08
CA LEU A 176 3.69 -35.20 1.00
C LEU A 176 4.49 -34.10 0.30
N LYS A 177 5.44 -34.46 -0.59
CA LYS A 177 6.19 -33.48 -1.38
C LYS A 177 5.27 -32.66 -2.28
N ASN A 178 4.31 -33.29 -2.95
CA ASN A 178 3.34 -32.58 -3.79
C ASN A 178 2.50 -31.59 -2.96
N ILE A 179 2.04 -32.02 -1.78
CA ILE A 179 1.31 -31.16 -0.84
C ILE A 179 2.18 -29.96 -0.43
N VAL A 180 3.45 -30.17 -0.07
CA VAL A 180 4.37 -29.07 0.28
C VAL A 180 4.58 -28.12 -0.88
N ASN A 181 4.74 -28.61 -2.11
CA ASN A 181 4.90 -27.77 -3.28
C ASN A 181 3.67 -26.89 -3.53
N ARG A 182 2.47 -27.47 -3.39
CA ARG A 182 1.20 -26.73 -3.51
C ARG A 182 1.02 -25.72 -2.40
N LEU A 183 1.31 -26.09 -1.15
CA LEU A 183 1.25 -25.20 0.01
C LEU A 183 2.25 -24.05 -0.14
N SER A 184 3.48 -24.34 -0.57
CA SER A 184 4.50 -23.32 -0.85
C SER A 184 4.07 -22.34 -1.95
N GLY A 185 3.50 -22.86 -3.05
CA GLY A 185 2.92 -22.01 -4.10
C GLY A 185 1.79 -21.12 -3.59
N PHE A 186 0.89 -21.68 -2.77
CA PHE A 186 -0.19 -20.93 -2.14
C PHE A 186 0.34 -19.86 -1.16
N THR A 187 1.28 -20.22 -0.29
CA THR A 187 1.97 -19.31 0.63
C THR A 187 2.67 -18.17 -0.11
N SER A 188 3.32 -18.45 -1.24
CA SER A 188 3.95 -17.43 -2.08
C SER A 188 2.90 -16.47 -2.66
N ASN A 189 1.76 -16.98 -3.13
CA ASN A 189 0.67 -16.14 -3.62
C ASN A 189 0.10 -15.23 -2.51
N VAL A 190 0.00 -15.73 -1.27
CA VAL A 190 -0.46 -14.94 -0.12
C VAL A 190 0.57 -13.87 0.26
N THR A 191 1.84 -14.24 0.42
CA THR A 191 2.90 -13.36 0.93
C THR A 191 3.39 -12.33 -0.08
N SER A 192 3.25 -12.61 -1.38
CA SER A 192 3.62 -11.68 -2.46
C SER A 192 2.67 -10.49 -2.61
N ILE A 193 1.48 -10.54 -2.00
CA ILE A 193 0.55 -9.40 -2.03
C ILE A 193 1.12 -8.24 -1.24
N ASN A 194 1.47 -7.19 -1.96
CA ASN A 194 1.90 -5.93 -1.37
C ASN A 194 0.70 -4.96 -1.33
N TYR A 195 0.11 -4.78 -0.15
CA TYR A 195 -0.94 -3.80 0.09
C TYR A 195 -0.36 -2.53 0.72
N PRO A 196 -0.16 -1.44 -0.04
CA PRO A 196 0.33 -0.18 0.54
C PRO A 196 -0.81 0.53 1.29
N LYS A 197 -0.54 0.94 2.54
CA LYS A 197 -1.52 1.66 3.38
C LYS A 197 -1.60 3.15 2.99
N ILE A 198 -2.34 3.42 1.92
CA ILE A 198 -2.60 4.76 1.39
C ILE A 198 -4.04 5.15 1.68
N TYR A 199 -4.23 6.31 2.31
CA TYR A 199 -5.53 6.81 2.76
C TYR A 199 -6.13 7.81 1.78
N SER A 200 -5.31 8.71 1.24
CA SER A 200 -5.74 9.71 0.27
C SER A 200 -4.60 10.14 -0.64
N ILE A 201 -4.94 10.60 -1.85
CA ILE A 201 -4.01 11.18 -2.81
C ILE A 201 -4.58 12.51 -3.25
N LEU A 202 -3.80 13.58 -3.11
CA LEU A 202 -4.15 14.90 -3.60
C LEU A 202 -3.24 15.28 -4.77
N VAL A 203 -3.88 15.55 -5.91
CA VAL A 203 -3.24 16.14 -7.09
C VAL A 203 -3.59 17.62 -7.12
N HIS A 204 -2.58 18.50 -7.09
CA HIS A 204 -2.80 19.94 -7.15
C HIS A 204 -2.44 20.48 -8.53
N GLU A 205 -3.46 20.90 -9.29
CA GLU A 205 -3.27 21.41 -10.65
C GLU A 205 -2.35 22.65 -10.73
N GLU A 206 -2.40 23.51 -9.70
CA GLU A 206 -1.64 24.75 -9.69
C GLU A 206 -0.17 24.57 -9.25
N ARG A 207 0.19 23.44 -8.63
CA ARG A 207 1.57 23.17 -8.19
C ARG A 207 2.08 21.88 -8.84
N PRO A 208 2.36 21.90 -10.16
CA PRO A 208 2.80 20.71 -10.87
C PRO A 208 4.20 20.30 -10.41
N GLY A 209 4.49 19.00 -10.53
CA GLY A 209 5.74 18.35 -10.14
C GLY A 209 5.68 17.59 -8.81
N TYR A 210 4.52 17.58 -8.13
CA TYR A 210 4.31 16.80 -6.91
C TYR A 210 2.86 16.31 -6.79
N ILE A 211 2.68 15.17 -6.14
CA ILE A 211 1.41 14.75 -5.53
C ILE A 211 1.60 14.62 -4.03
N LEU A 212 0.52 14.80 -3.28
CA LEU A 212 0.53 14.48 -1.86
C LEU A 212 -0.15 13.15 -1.63
N VAL A 213 0.44 12.37 -0.74
CA VAL A 213 -0.02 11.04 -0.39
C VAL A 213 -0.12 10.96 1.11
N GLU A 214 -1.34 10.75 1.60
CA GLU A 214 -1.58 10.42 3.01
C GLU A 214 -1.42 8.92 3.19
N ALA A 215 -0.53 8.52 4.10
CA ALA A 215 -0.18 7.12 4.30
C ALA A 215 0.18 6.83 5.75
N GLN A 216 0.20 5.54 6.09
CA GLN A 216 0.58 5.08 7.44
C GLN A 216 2.06 5.31 7.70
N SER A 217 2.89 5.09 6.69
CA SER A 217 4.34 5.23 6.81
C SER A 217 4.99 5.60 5.48
N TYR A 218 6.26 6.01 5.54
CA TYR A 218 7.05 6.28 4.34
C TYR A 218 7.21 5.03 3.47
N THR A 219 7.36 3.84 4.08
CA THR A 219 7.52 2.59 3.34
C THR A 219 6.27 2.21 2.56
N ASP A 220 5.07 2.56 3.05
CA ASP A 220 3.81 2.41 2.30
C ASP A 220 3.78 3.27 1.04
N VAL A 221 4.28 4.51 1.13
CA VAL A 221 4.41 5.39 -0.04
C VAL A 221 5.44 4.85 -1.02
N GLU A 222 6.59 4.37 -0.56
CA GLU A 222 7.60 3.74 -1.43
C GLU A 222 7.02 2.54 -2.19
N LYS A 223 6.32 1.65 -1.47
CA LYS A 223 5.62 0.50 -2.06
C LYS A 223 4.57 0.94 -3.09
N ALA A 224 3.83 2.00 -2.80
CA ALA A 224 2.81 2.53 -3.71
C ALA A 224 3.40 3.09 -5.01
N VAL A 225 4.55 3.78 -4.94
CA VAL A 225 5.15 4.46 -6.10
C VAL A 225 6.20 3.62 -6.84
N TYR A 226 6.62 2.49 -6.26
CA TYR A 226 7.67 1.65 -6.82
C TYR A 226 7.40 1.24 -8.27
N GLY A 227 8.36 1.46 -9.17
CA GLY A 227 8.22 1.12 -10.59
C GLY A 227 7.29 2.04 -11.41
N LEU A 228 6.68 3.09 -10.82
CA LEU A 228 5.92 4.08 -11.59
C LEU A 228 6.86 5.01 -12.34
N ARG A 229 6.80 5.00 -13.68
CA ARG A 229 7.71 5.75 -14.58
C ARG A 229 7.88 7.24 -14.23
N TYR A 230 6.81 7.91 -13.84
CA TYR A 230 6.81 9.37 -13.61
C TYR A 230 6.89 9.76 -12.14
N ALA A 231 7.02 8.79 -11.23
CA ALA A 231 7.24 9.05 -9.81
C ALA A 231 8.73 9.06 -9.51
N LYS A 232 9.17 9.99 -8.67
CA LYS A 232 10.47 9.94 -8.01
C LYS A 232 10.22 9.70 -6.52
N LEU A 233 11.03 8.85 -5.90
CA LEU A 233 10.88 8.54 -4.48
C LEU A 233 10.84 9.84 -3.66
N PRO A 234 9.90 9.98 -2.72
CA PRO A 234 9.84 11.13 -1.83
C PRO A 234 11.14 11.25 -1.03
N ARG A 235 11.55 12.46 -0.66
CA ARG A 235 12.52 12.60 0.45
C ARG A 235 11.80 12.15 1.72
N SER A 236 12.51 11.54 2.66
CA SER A 236 11.97 10.98 3.93
C SER A 236 11.26 11.98 4.85
N GLN A 237 11.09 13.24 4.43
CA GLN A 237 10.37 14.27 5.16
C GLN A 237 8.86 14.07 4.99
N SER A 238 8.20 13.70 6.08
CA SER A 238 6.75 13.78 6.24
C SER A 238 6.34 15.12 6.87
N THR A 239 5.14 15.58 6.58
CA THR A 239 4.50 16.73 7.25
C THR A 239 3.14 16.34 7.80
N THR A 240 2.59 17.11 8.75
CA THR A 240 1.22 16.86 9.22
C THR A 240 0.19 17.38 8.23
N ALA A 241 -1.04 16.87 8.31
CA ALA A 241 -2.14 17.36 7.48
C ALA A 241 -2.37 18.87 7.72
N GLU A 242 -2.22 19.37 8.95
CA GLU A 242 -2.38 20.80 9.29
C GLU A 242 -1.30 21.67 8.65
N GLU A 243 -0.03 21.24 8.71
CA GLU A 243 1.08 21.93 8.07
C GLU A 243 0.91 21.98 6.54
N MET A 244 0.44 20.87 5.97
CA MET A 244 0.17 20.78 4.54
C MET A 244 -0.99 21.71 4.11
N MET A 245 -2.06 21.78 4.92
CA MET A 245 -3.15 22.72 4.69
C MET A 245 -2.68 24.19 4.75
N LYS A 246 -1.74 24.54 5.64
CA LYS A 246 -1.14 25.89 5.67
C LYS A 246 -0.35 26.21 4.39
N ILE A 247 0.30 25.21 3.79
CA ILE A 247 1.01 25.36 2.51
C ILE A 247 0.01 25.54 1.36
N PHE A 248 -1.14 24.86 1.38
CA PHE A 248 -2.18 24.92 0.35
C PHE A 248 -3.06 26.17 0.41
N LYS A 249 -3.34 26.70 1.61
CA LYS A 249 -4.14 27.94 1.79
C LYS A 249 -3.42 29.22 1.34
N ARG A 250 -2.13 29.16 0.99
CA ARG A 250 -1.43 30.33 0.45
C ARG A 250 -1.87 30.58 -1.00
N LYS A 251 -2.70 31.60 -1.20
CA LYS A 251 -3.06 32.12 -2.52
C LYS A 251 -1.79 32.31 -3.38
N PRO A 252 -1.80 31.96 -4.67
CA PRO A 252 -0.74 32.29 -5.59
C PRO A 252 -0.35 33.77 -5.46
N LYS A 253 0.94 34.08 -5.47
CA LYS A 253 1.42 35.46 -5.25
C LYS A 253 0.78 36.46 -6.21
N ALA A 254 0.46 36.04 -7.44
CA ALA A 254 -0.29 36.84 -8.41
C ALA A 254 -1.68 37.25 -7.91
N GLU A 255 -2.42 36.38 -7.23
CA GLU A 255 -3.75 36.68 -6.69
C GLU A 255 -3.71 37.60 -5.46
N MET A 256 -2.54 37.78 -4.87
CA MET A 256 -2.32 38.70 -3.75
C MET A 256 -1.87 40.09 -4.21
N ILE A 257 -1.52 40.24 -5.50
CA ILE A 257 -1.08 41.49 -6.08
C ILE A 257 -2.29 42.14 -6.75
N GLN A 258 -2.54 43.40 -6.42
CA GLN A 258 -3.62 44.19 -7.02
C GLN A 258 -3.04 45.15 -8.06
N VAL A 259 -3.86 45.51 -9.04
CA VAL A 259 -3.54 46.63 -9.95
C VAL A 259 -3.44 47.91 -9.09
N GLY A 260 -2.41 48.72 -9.35
CA GLY A 260 -2.07 49.91 -8.56
C GLY A 260 -1.04 49.68 -7.45
N ALA A 261 -0.81 48.43 -7.03
CA ALA A 261 0.18 48.12 -6.00
C ALA A 261 1.61 48.49 -6.43
N ILE A 262 2.42 48.94 -5.47
CA ILE A 262 3.85 49.18 -5.68
C ILE A 262 4.60 47.90 -5.32
N VAL A 263 5.41 47.41 -6.26
CA VAL A 263 6.18 46.18 -6.10
C VAL A 263 7.65 46.41 -6.40
N GLU A 264 8.53 45.69 -5.70
CA GLU A 264 9.97 45.65 -5.95
C GLU A 264 10.32 44.35 -6.64
N ILE A 265 11.18 44.41 -7.66
CA ILE A 265 11.72 43.23 -8.32
C ILE A 265 12.83 42.65 -7.43
N ILE A 266 12.66 41.42 -6.98
CA ILE A 266 13.60 40.70 -6.09
C ILE A 266 14.38 39.60 -6.82
N ARG A 267 14.10 39.33 -8.10
CA ARG A 267 14.79 38.34 -8.93
C ARG A 267 14.90 38.77 -10.38
N GLY A 268 15.97 38.35 -11.06
CA GLY A 268 16.21 38.62 -12.48
C GLY A 268 17.14 39.81 -12.73
N PRO A 269 17.25 40.28 -13.97
CA PRO A 269 18.19 41.34 -14.35
C PRO A 269 17.82 42.73 -13.80
N LEU A 270 16.57 42.92 -13.36
CA LEU A 270 16.03 44.20 -12.91
C LEU A 270 15.84 44.28 -11.38
N VAL A 271 16.61 43.48 -10.62
CA VAL A 271 16.52 43.43 -9.15
C VAL A 271 16.74 44.81 -8.52
N GLY A 272 15.94 45.15 -7.51
CA GLY A 272 16.00 46.42 -6.77
C GLY A 272 15.14 47.53 -7.39
N LEU A 273 14.70 47.38 -8.64
CA LEU A 273 13.79 48.34 -9.25
C LEU A 273 12.38 48.22 -8.69
N LYS A 274 11.73 49.38 -8.52
CA LYS A 274 10.35 49.50 -8.05
C LYS A 274 9.44 49.86 -9.22
N GLY A 275 8.27 49.24 -9.27
CA GLY A 275 7.28 49.51 -10.29
C GLY A 275 5.85 49.45 -9.76
N ARG A 276 4.95 50.16 -10.44
CA ARG A 276 3.52 50.10 -10.18
C ARG A 276 2.89 49.03 -11.06
N VAL A 277 2.06 48.19 -10.48
CA VAL A 277 1.35 47.12 -11.20
C VAL A 277 0.24 47.72 -12.04
N THR A 278 0.27 47.52 -13.35
CA THR A 278 -0.77 47.97 -14.29
C THR A 278 -1.72 46.85 -14.68
N ARG A 279 -1.25 45.59 -14.67
CA ARG A 279 -2.06 44.42 -15.00
C ARG A 279 -1.57 43.20 -14.25
N VAL A 280 -2.51 42.34 -13.86
CA VAL A 280 -2.23 41.03 -13.26
C VAL A 280 -2.91 39.97 -14.12
N ASP A 281 -2.15 38.92 -14.48
CA ASP A 281 -2.68 37.71 -15.10
C ASP A 281 -2.50 36.53 -14.13
N PRO A 282 -3.53 36.19 -13.33
CA PRO A 282 -3.45 35.09 -12.37
C PRO A 282 -3.23 33.73 -13.03
N LYS A 283 -3.82 33.50 -14.22
CA LYS A 283 -3.73 32.23 -14.95
C LYS A 283 -2.31 31.98 -15.44
N LYS A 284 -1.63 33.02 -15.95
CA LYS A 284 -0.23 32.93 -16.41
C LYS A 284 0.81 33.18 -15.31
N ARG A 285 0.36 33.58 -14.12
CA ARG A 285 1.18 33.99 -12.97
C ARG A 285 2.15 35.11 -13.32
N GLU A 286 1.64 36.07 -14.08
CA GLU A 286 2.41 37.21 -14.59
C GLU A 286 1.83 38.52 -14.06
N VAL A 287 2.70 39.50 -13.86
CA VAL A 287 2.34 40.87 -13.52
C VAL A 287 3.03 41.80 -14.51
N THR A 288 2.27 42.77 -15.01
CA THR A 288 2.80 43.86 -15.81
C THR A 288 3.01 45.06 -14.89
N ILE A 289 4.22 45.60 -14.90
CA ILE A 289 4.63 46.73 -14.04
C ILE A 289 5.19 47.87 -14.88
N GLU A 290 4.97 49.09 -14.44
CA GLU A 290 5.62 50.30 -14.94
C GLU A 290 6.67 50.75 -13.93
N ILE A 291 7.92 50.94 -14.37
CA ILE A 291 9.04 51.30 -13.49
C ILE A 291 8.91 52.76 -13.05
N LEU A 292 8.93 53.00 -11.73
CA LEU A 292 8.74 54.33 -11.15
C LEU A 292 9.95 55.26 -11.37
N ASP A 293 11.14 54.69 -11.55
CA ASP A 293 12.42 55.40 -11.65
C ASP A 293 12.83 55.68 -13.12
N SER A 294 11.87 55.65 -14.05
CA SER A 294 12.12 55.85 -15.47
C SER A 294 11.40 57.09 -15.99
N ASN A 295 12.11 57.91 -16.78
CA ASN A 295 11.54 59.09 -17.44
C ASN A 295 10.45 58.76 -18.49
N TYR A 296 10.26 57.47 -18.80
CA TYR A 296 9.24 56.96 -19.73
C TYR A 296 8.64 55.66 -19.18
N PRO A 297 7.31 55.57 -18.95
CA PRO A 297 6.68 54.36 -18.44
C PRO A 297 6.70 53.27 -19.52
N LEU A 298 7.68 52.38 -19.45
CA LEU A 298 7.69 51.15 -20.25
C LEU A 298 7.09 50.01 -19.44
N PRO A 299 6.04 49.33 -19.95
CA PRO A 299 5.44 48.19 -19.26
C PRO A 299 6.30 46.94 -19.41
N PHE A 300 6.67 46.33 -18.28
CA PHE A 300 7.40 45.06 -18.22
C PHE A 300 6.52 43.95 -17.67
N THR A 301 6.38 42.85 -18.40
CA THR A 301 5.67 41.65 -17.92
C THR A 301 6.66 40.65 -17.35
N ILE A 302 6.51 40.32 -16.07
CA ILE A 302 7.39 39.41 -15.33
C ILE A 302 6.57 38.41 -14.51
N LYS A 303 7.21 37.31 -14.09
CA LYS A 303 6.55 36.33 -13.22
C LYS A 303 6.23 36.95 -11.86
N SER A 304 5.03 36.72 -11.35
CA SER A 304 4.55 37.29 -10.08
C SER A 304 5.45 36.96 -8.88
N TYR A 305 6.16 35.82 -8.90
CA TYR A 305 7.09 35.46 -7.83
C TYR A 305 8.41 36.24 -7.84
N TYR A 306 8.73 36.95 -8.95
CA TYR A 306 9.91 37.84 -9.05
C TYR A 306 9.70 39.17 -8.34
N VAL A 307 8.48 39.51 -7.96
CA VAL A 307 8.18 40.78 -7.32
C VAL A 307 7.76 40.62 -5.88
N ARG A 308 8.06 41.59 -5.02
CA ARG A 308 7.60 41.70 -3.64
C ARG A 308 6.74 42.95 -3.52
N VAL A 309 5.53 42.81 -2.96
CA VAL A 309 4.68 43.98 -2.70
C VAL A 309 5.31 44.82 -1.59
N ILE A 310 5.53 46.10 -1.89
CA ILE A 310 6.02 47.09 -0.95
C ILE A 310 4.84 47.85 -0.34
N ASP A 311 3.87 48.18 -1.19
CA ASP A 311 2.68 48.92 -0.80
C ASP A 311 1.47 48.35 -1.55
N GLN A 312 0.48 47.89 -0.79
CA GLN A 312 -0.84 47.63 -1.34
C GLN A 312 -1.58 48.94 -1.27
N THR A 313 -1.88 49.55 -2.42
CA THR A 313 -2.78 50.72 -2.46
C THR A 313 -4.07 50.35 -1.74
N ARG A 314 -4.23 50.84 -0.51
CA ARG A 314 -5.51 50.94 0.17
C ARG A 314 -6.36 51.83 -0.71
N THR A 315 -7.35 51.25 -1.36
CA THR A 315 -8.46 52.05 -1.87
C THR A 315 -9.22 52.54 -0.64
N GLU A 316 -8.89 53.75 -0.18
CA GLU A 316 -9.85 54.57 0.54
C GLU A 316 -10.94 55.02 -0.45
N GLU A 317 -12.17 54.59 -0.12
CA GLU A 317 -13.47 55.21 -0.37
C GLU A 317 -14.04 55.34 -1.80
N ARG A 318 -15.15 54.62 -2.03
CA ARG A 318 -16.53 55.18 -2.00
C ARG A 318 -17.57 54.07 -1.91
#